data_AF-A0A8X7YCI6-F1
#
_entry.id   AF-A0A8X7YCI6-F1
#
_cell.length_a   1.000
_cell.length_b   1.000
_cell.length_c   1.000
_cell.angle_alpha   90.00
_cell.angle_beta   90.00
_cell.angle_gamma   90.00
#
_symmetry.space_group_name_H-M   'P 1'
#
loop_
_entity.id
_entity.type
_entity.pdbx_description
1 polymer ?
#
loop_
_entity_poly.entity_id
_entity_poly.type
_entity_poly.pdbx_seq_one_letter_code
_entity_poly.pdbx_strand_id
1 'polypeptide(L)'
;MLEGLLSIILNKNSLFKLCQQVFRPCIYKVRKPRPSAPSIIASPVYIYRLYTVGSLPLLLPFLAFGDLLRKCYLYSARKEKYLAMAARALLLASLVLSCFLLPCYGTVLFSSLQRTLAVTASPTSGQVLKGGVDKITVTWGLNQTLAAGTDSTYKTIKVKLCYAPISQVDRGWRKTVDDLKKDRTCQNDIVARPYSPANSTAQSEWTVERDVPTATYFIRAYAYDADEKEVAYGQTTDAHKTTNLFQVQAISGRHATMDICSVCFSVFSVVSLFGFFYNEKRKAKSLLYSDVLGEMLTFAMGLSENL
;
A
#
# COMPACT_ATOMS: atom_id res chain seq x y z
N MET A 1 6.65 25.95 28.02
CA MET A 1 6.29 25.05 26.90
C MET A 1 7.26 25.17 25.72
N LEU A 2 7.72 26.37 25.32
CA LEU A 2 8.69 26.56 24.22
C LEU A 2 9.99 25.73 24.36
N GLU A 3 10.61 25.70 25.54
CA GLU A 3 11.87 24.97 25.81
C GLU A 3 11.89 23.52 25.28
N GLY A 4 10.78 22.79 25.42
CA GLY A 4 10.68 21.39 25.00
C GLY A 4 10.72 21.19 23.47
N LEU A 5 10.31 22.20 22.69
CA LEU A 5 10.32 22.13 21.23
C LEU A 5 11.71 22.36 20.64
N LEU A 6 12.54 23.20 21.28
CA LEU A 6 13.88 23.52 20.77
C LEU A 6 14.81 22.30 20.78
N SER A 7 14.69 21.45 21.80
CA SER A 7 15.43 20.18 21.94
C SER A 7 15.16 19.20 20.79
N ILE A 8 13.91 19.16 20.28
CA ILE A 8 13.51 18.26 19.19
C ILE A 8 14.14 18.68 17.85
N ILE A 9 14.32 19.99 17.63
CA ILE A 9 14.80 20.57 16.37
C ILE A 9 16.32 20.36 16.18
N LEU A 10 17.11 20.43 17.26
CA LEU A 10 18.57 20.31 17.18
C LEU A 10 19.07 18.86 17.02
N ASN A 11 18.26 17.86 17.35
CA ASN A 11 18.65 16.45 17.25
C ASN A 11 18.30 15.85 15.87
N LYS A 12 19.30 15.77 14.98
CA LYS A 12 19.18 15.18 13.62
C LYS A 12 18.55 13.78 13.60
N ASN A 13 18.74 12.97 14.65
CA ASN A 13 18.17 11.62 14.73
C ASN A 13 16.67 11.61 15.08
N SER A 14 16.13 12.71 15.61
CA SER A 14 14.70 12.86 15.90
C SER A 14 13.89 13.16 14.64
N LEU A 15 14.36 14.14 13.86
CA LEU A 15 13.73 14.58 12.61
C LEU A 15 13.66 13.44 11.56
N PHE A 16 14.70 12.59 11.50
CA PHE A 16 14.72 11.41 10.64
C PHE A 16 13.68 10.35 11.06
N LYS A 17 13.53 10.10 12.38
CA LYS A 17 12.50 9.17 12.91
C LYS A 17 11.08 9.67 12.64
N LEU A 18 10.83 10.97 12.78
CA LEU A 18 9.52 11.57 12.51
C LEU A 18 9.12 11.38 11.04
N CYS A 19 10.06 11.62 10.12
CA CYS A 19 9.85 11.39 8.68
C CYS A 19 9.59 9.89 8.39
N GLN A 20 10.33 8.98 9.04
CA GLN A 20 10.17 7.53 8.89
C GLN A 20 8.85 6.99 9.47
N GLN A 21 8.18 7.72 10.37
CA GLN A 21 6.82 7.39 10.84
C GLN A 21 5.72 7.84 9.87
N VAL A 22 5.92 8.96 9.16
CA VAL A 22 4.94 9.46 8.16
C VAL A 22 4.96 8.64 6.87
N PHE A 23 6.13 8.13 6.45
CA PHE A 23 6.31 7.42 5.18
C PHE A 23 6.25 5.88 5.28
N ARG A 24 5.33 5.31 6.08
CA ARG A 24 5.03 3.86 6.10
C ARG A 24 3.65 3.50 5.50
N PRO A 25 3.52 3.35 4.17
CA PRO A 25 2.51 2.47 3.59
C PRO A 25 2.90 0.99 3.77
N CYS A 26 1.92 0.09 3.66
CA CYS A 26 2.06 -1.33 4.02
C CYS A 26 3.10 -2.11 3.19
N ILE A 27 4.08 -2.73 3.86
CA ILE A 27 4.80 -3.89 3.33
C ILE A 27 4.23 -5.15 4.00
N TYR A 28 3.70 -6.08 3.21
CA TYR A 28 3.05 -7.29 3.70
C TYR A 28 4.04 -8.28 4.32
N LYS A 29 3.62 -8.90 5.43
CA LYS A 29 4.43 -9.80 6.26
C LYS A 29 4.42 -11.23 5.70
N VAL A 30 5.23 -11.49 4.68
CA VAL A 30 5.41 -12.85 4.11
C VAL A 30 5.89 -13.83 5.18
N ARG A 31 5.16 -14.94 5.39
CA ARG A 31 5.55 -16.02 6.29
C ARG A 31 6.69 -16.84 5.66
N LYS A 32 7.76 -17.11 6.42
CA LYS A 32 8.72 -18.18 6.08
C LYS A 32 8.12 -19.56 6.39
N PRO A 33 8.26 -20.57 5.51
CA PRO A 33 8.16 -21.98 5.89
C PRO A 33 9.29 -22.39 6.84
N ARG A 34 9.13 -23.52 7.54
CA ARG A 34 10.19 -24.12 8.38
C ARG A 34 11.04 -25.10 7.55
N PRO A 35 12.33 -25.29 7.87
CA PRO A 35 13.16 -26.31 7.24
C PRO A 35 12.94 -27.69 7.86
N SER A 36 13.09 -28.74 7.04
CA SER A 36 13.35 -30.12 7.47
C SER A 36 14.22 -30.81 6.40
N ALA A 37 15.19 -31.60 6.85
CA ALA A 37 16.23 -32.31 6.09
C ALA A 37 16.42 -33.70 6.77
N PRO A 38 17.34 -34.63 6.37
CA PRO A 38 18.33 -34.65 5.27
C PRO A 38 17.95 -35.74 4.20
N SER A 39 18.76 -36.59 3.52
CA SER A 39 20.18 -37.00 3.62
C SER A 39 20.70 -37.67 2.33
N ILE A 40 22.02 -37.58 2.07
CA ILE A 40 22.83 -38.27 1.01
C ILE A 40 22.22 -38.18 -0.42
N ILE A 41 22.74 -38.71 -1.55
CA ILE A 41 23.97 -39.42 -1.96
C ILE A 41 24.46 -38.76 -3.30
N ALA A 42 25.67 -38.92 -3.86
CA ALA A 42 26.82 -39.80 -3.61
C ALA A 42 28.16 -39.10 -3.99
N SER A 43 29.19 -39.89 -4.34
CA SER A 43 30.42 -39.50 -5.06
C SER A 43 30.85 -40.67 -5.97
N PRO A 44 31.79 -40.49 -6.92
CA PRO A 44 33.21 -40.77 -6.64
C PRO A 44 34.13 -39.65 -7.20
N VAL A 45 35.28 -39.29 -6.62
CA VAL A 45 36.46 -40.09 -6.19
C VAL A 45 37.19 -40.77 -7.35
N TYR A 46 38.31 -40.19 -7.77
CA TYR A 46 39.48 -40.95 -8.21
C TYR A 46 40.75 -40.25 -7.71
N ILE A 47 41.74 -41.05 -7.31
CA ILE A 47 42.98 -40.60 -6.67
C ILE A 47 44.16 -41.04 -7.55
N TYR A 48 45.10 -40.13 -7.83
CA TYR A 48 46.50 -40.52 -7.99
C TYR A 48 47.43 -39.50 -7.33
N ARG A 49 48.37 -40.03 -6.52
CA ARG A 49 49.38 -39.28 -5.76
C ARG A 49 50.67 -40.10 -5.76
N LEU A 50 51.63 -39.77 -6.62
CA LEU A 50 52.97 -40.36 -6.57
C LEU A 50 54.07 -39.30 -6.74
N TYR A 51 54.94 -39.28 -5.72
CA TYR A 51 56.38 -38.99 -5.70
C TYR A 51 56.96 -37.87 -6.57
N THR A 52 57.48 -36.86 -5.87
CA THR A 52 58.64 -36.09 -6.32
C THR A 52 59.93 -36.90 -6.11
N VAL A 53 60.66 -37.17 -7.18
CA VAL A 53 62.09 -37.49 -7.15
C VAL A 53 62.79 -36.42 -8.00
N GLY A 54 64.01 -36.02 -7.62
CA GLY A 54 64.63 -34.78 -8.08
C GLY A 54 65.32 -34.81 -9.44
N SER A 55 66.21 -33.82 -9.61
CA SER A 55 67.10 -33.56 -10.75
C SER A 55 66.53 -32.69 -11.88
N LEU A 56 67.41 -31.78 -12.33
CA LEU A 56 67.27 -30.72 -13.34
C LEU A 56 67.89 -31.22 -14.67
N PRO A 57 67.87 -30.45 -15.78
CA PRO A 57 66.75 -30.09 -16.66
C PRO A 57 66.89 -30.68 -18.09
N LEU A 58 65.86 -30.56 -18.96
CA LEU A 58 65.90 -29.79 -20.23
C LEU A 58 64.70 -30.04 -21.19
N LEU A 59 64.48 -29.03 -22.03
CA LEU A 59 63.85 -29.02 -23.37
C LEU A 59 62.36 -29.38 -23.57
N LEU A 60 61.61 -28.32 -23.88
CA LEU A 60 60.43 -28.23 -24.76
C LEU A 60 60.60 -29.10 -26.04
N PRO A 61 59.52 -29.66 -26.67
CA PRO A 61 58.33 -28.89 -27.04
C PRO A 61 56.98 -29.64 -27.04
N PHE A 62 56.07 -29.34 -26.11
CA PHE A 62 54.67 -29.86 -26.13
C PHE A 62 53.56 -28.79 -25.99
N LEU A 63 53.90 -27.52 -25.78
CA LEU A 63 52.91 -26.49 -25.42
C LEU A 63 51.99 -26.05 -26.58
N ALA A 64 52.41 -26.19 -27.83
CA ALA A 64 51.69 -25.67 -29.00
C ALA A 64 50.33 -26.35 -29.26
N PHE A 65 50.23 -27.67 -29.01
CA PHE A 65 48.98 -28.43 -29.27
C PHE A 65 47.94 -28.29 -28.16
N GLY A 66 48.37 -28.09 -26.91
CA GLY A 66 47.46 -27.97 -25.76
C GLY A 66 46.55 -26.74 -25.84
N ASP A 67 47.10 -25.60 -26.27
CA ASP A 67 46.38 -24.32 -26.24
C ASP A 67 45.26 -24.21 -27.29
N LEU A 68 45.35 -24.93 -28.42
CA LEU A 68 44.30 -24.95 -29.43
C LEU A 68 43.07 -25.74 -28.95
N LEU A 69 43.30 -26.92 -28.38
CA LEU A 69 42.26 -27.74 -27.74
C LEU A 69 41.64 -27.00 -26.54
N ARG A 70 42.46 -26.33 -25.72
CA ARG A 70 41.99 -25.52 -24.59
C ARG A 70 41.09 -24.36 -25.03
N LYS A 71 41.42 -23.68 -26.14
CA LYS A 71 40.58 -22.61 -26.73
C LYS A 71 39.26 -23.16 -27.28
N CYS A 72 39.27 -24.32 -27.97
CA CYS A 72 38.04 -24.96 -28.44
C CYS A 72 37.13 -25.39 -27.29
N TYR A 73 37.69 -26.01 -26.24
CA TYR A 73 36.92 -26.45 -25.06
C TYR A 73 36.32 -25.25 -24.30
N LEU A 74 37.08 -24.17 -24.14
CA LEU A 74 36.60 -22.92 -23.54
C LEU A 74 35.54 -22.21 -24.40
N TYR A 75 35.58 -22.32 -25.72
CA TYR A 75 34.54 -21.78 -26.60
C TYR A 75 33.23 -22.56 -26.47
N SER A 76 33.30 -23.89 -26.45
CA SER A 76 32.13 -24.77 -26.21
C SER A 76 31.50 -24.51 -24.83
N ALA A 77 32.29 -24.61 -23.76
CA ALA A 77 31.84 -24.41 -22.38
C ALA A 77 31.35 -22.97 -22.08
N ARG A 78 31.75 -21.98 -22.89
CA ARG A 78 31.20 -20.62 -22.82
C ARG A 78 29.80 -20.54 -23.44
N LYS A 79 29.55 -21.27 -24.54
CA LYS A 79 28.24 -21.32 -25.21
C LYS A 79 27.17 -21.94 -24.31
N GLU A 80 27.47 -23.05 -23.64
CA GLU A 80 26.56 -23.66 -22.65
C GLU A 80 26.23 -22.73 -21.48
N LYS A 81 27.23 -22.01 -20.94
CA LYS A 81 27.00 -21.06 -19.84
C LYS A 81 26.08 -19.90 -20.25
N TYR A 82 26.17 -19.41 -21.49
CA TYR A 82 25.22 -18.42 -22.00
C TYR A 82 23.81 -19.01 -22.20
N LEU A 83 23.66 -20.23 -22.73
CA LEU A 83 22.35 -20.90 -22.79
C LEU A 83 21.75 -21.10 -21.40
N ALA A 84 22.54 -21.55 -20.41
CA ALA A 84 22.07 -21.79 -19.06
C ALA A 84 21.65 -20.48 -18.34
N MET A 85 22.34 -19.36 -18.58
CA MET A 85 21.93 -18.06 -18.06
C MET A 85 20.69 -17.51 -18.79
N ALA A 86 20.60 -17.67 -20.12
CA ALA A 86 19.43 -17.27 -20.89
C ALA A 86 18.18 -18.08 -20.50
N ALA A 87 18.29 -19.40 -20.34
CA ALA A 87 17.20 -20.26 -19.89
C ALA A 87 16.74 -19.90 -18.47
N ARG A 88 17.66 -19.59 -17.55
CA ARG A 88 17.31 -19.09 -16.21
C ARG A 88 16.62 -17.72 -16.25
N ALA A 89 17.09 -16.80 -17.09
CA ALA A 89 16.45 -15.49 -17.28
C ALA A 89 15.03 -15.64 -17.86
N LEU A 90 14.83 -16.52 -18.85
CA LEU A 90 13.52 -16.82 -19.43
C LEU A 90 12.58 -17.48 -18.42
N LEU A 91 13.05 -18.45 -17.62
CA LEU A 91 12.24 -19.08 -16.57
C LEU A 91 11.84 -18.10 -15.46
N LEU A 92 12.75 -17.20 -15.06
CA LEU A 92 12.43 -16.13 -14.11
C LEU A 92 11.46 -15.11 -14.71
N ALA A 93 11.63 -14.75 -15.99
CA ALA A 93 10.70 -13.87 -16.69
C ALA A 93 9.30 -14.50 -16.85
N SER A 94 9.19 -15.79 -17.18
CA SER A 94 7.90 -16.49 -17.25
C SER A 94 7.24 -16.64 -15.88
N LEU A 95 8.03 -16.87 -14.81
CA LEU A 95 7.51 -16.91 -13.45
C LEU A 95 6.95 -15.54 -13.04
N VAL A 96 7.71 -14.46 -13.26
CA VAL A 96 7.28 -13.08 -13.01
C VAL A 96 6.05 -12.71 -13.84
N LEU A 97 6.01 -13.11 -15.13
CA LEU A 97 4.85 -12.86 -16.00
C LEU A 97 3.61 -13.62 -15.52
N SER A 98 3.76 -14.87 -15.04
CA SER A 98 2.65 -15.65 -14.47
C SER A 98 2.05 -14.99 -13.22
N CYS A 99 2.85 -14.25 -12.43
CA CYS A 99 2.37 -13.48 -11.29
C CYS A 99 1.53 -12.24 -11.66
N PHE A 100 1.53 -11.82 -12.94
CA PHE A 100 0.69 -10.72 -13.44
C PHE A 100 -0.65 -11.19 -14.04
N LEU A 101 -0.89 -12.51 -14.12
CA LEU A 101 -2.20 -13.07 -14.49
C LEU A 101 -3.17 -12.96 -13.31
N LEU A 102 -3.66 -11.74 -13.04
CA LEU A 102 -4.73 -11.53 -12.07
C LEU A 102 -5.98 -12.33 -12.50
N PRO A 103 -6.62 -13.08 -11.59
CA PRO A 103 -7.87 -13.75 -11.90
C PRO A 103 -8.94 -12.71 -12.22
N CYS A 104 -9.44 -12.73 -13.46
CA CYS A 104 -10.54 -11.88 -13.92
C CYS A 104 -11.89 -12.35 -13.34
N TYR A 105 -12.05 -12.28 -12.02
CA TYR A 105 -13.34 -12.47 -11.36
C TYR A 105 -14.34 -11.44 -11.90
N GLY A 106 -15.46 -11.93 -12.45
CA GLY A 106 -16.51 -11.10 -13.04
C GLY A 106 -16.94 -9.93 -12.16
N THR A 107 -17.38 -8.85 -12.79
CA THR A 107 -18.01 -7.71 -12.11
C THR A 107 -19.41 -8.11 -11.67
N VAL A 108 -19.70 -8.01 -10.38
CA VAL A 108 -21.06 -8.19 -9.85
C VAL A 108 -21.86 -6.92 -10.14
N LEU A 109 -23.03 -7.09 -10.76
CA LEU A 109 -23.92 -5.99 -11.13
C LEU A 109 -25.04 -5.85 -10.09
N PHE A 110 -25.27 -4.65 -9.57
CA PHE A 110 -26.32 -4.38 -8.59
C PHE A 110 -27.72 -4.75 -9.13
N SER A 111 -27.96 -4.51 -10.42
CA SER A 111 -29.15 -4.97 -11.17
C SER A 111 -29.38 -6.49 -11.16
N SER A 112 -28.35 -7.30 -10.85
CA SER A 112 -28.45 -8.76 -10.80
C SER A 112 -28.71 -9.32 -9.39
N LEU A 113 -28.55 -8.50 -8.34
CA LEU A 113 -28.79 -8.92 -6.95
C LEU A 113 -30.28 -8.97 -6.62
N GLN A 114 -30.71 -9.99 -5.88
CA GLN A 114 -32.07 -10.10 -5.38
C GLN A 114 -32.26 -9.31 -4.06
N ARG A 115 -33.41 -8.64 -3.90
CA ARG A 115 -33.77 -7.92 -2.67
C ARG A 115 -34.36 -8.87 -1.61
N THR A 116 -33.54 -9.76 -1.05
CA THR A 116 -34.03 -10.79 -0.10
C THR A 116 -34.00 -10.36 1.37
N LEU A 117 -33.21 -9.35 1.73
CA LEU A 117 -33.06 -8.94 3.12
C LEU A 117 -34.08 -7.85 3.49
N ALA A 118 -34.79 -8.06 4.60
CA ALA A 118 -35.48 -7.00 5.31
C ALA A 118 -34.46 -6.20 6.12
N VAL A 119 -34.54 -4.86 6.08
CA VAL A 119 -33.64 -3.96 6.82
C VAL A 119 -34.46 -2.81 7.38
N THR A 120 -34.39 -2.63 8.70
CA THR A 120 -34.96 -1.50 9.44
C THR A 120 -33.87 -0.80 10.23
N ALA A 121 -34.07 0.48 10.53
CA ALA A 121 -33.15 1.27 11.32
C ALA A 121 -33.90 2.26 12.22
N SER A 122 -33.29 2.66 13.33
CA SER A 122 -33.87 3.61 14.29
C SER A 122 -34.07 5.06 13.82
N PRO A 123 -33.31 5.62 12.85
CA PRO A 123 -33.50 7.02 12.46
C PRO A 123 -34.81 7.25 11.73
N THR A 124 -35.58 8.26 12.14
CA THR A 124 -36.82 8.65 11.46
C THR A 124 -36.55 9.47 10.20
N SER A 125 -37.50 9.47 9.27
CA SER A 125 -37.35 10.20 8.00
C SER A 125 -37.24 11.71 8.27
N GLY A 126 -36.14 12.32 7.80
CA GLY A 126 -35.81 13.73 8.06
C GLY A 126 -35.02 13.99 9.36
N GLN A 127 -34.73 12.96 10.18
CA GLN A 127 -33.92 13.14 11.39
C GLN A 127 -32.49 13.56 11.03
N VAL A 128 -31.92 14.50 11.80
CA VAL A 128 -30.51 14.90 11.74
C VAL A 128 -29.73 14.22 12.87
N LEU A 129 -28.67 13.50 12.52
CA LEU A 129 -27.76 12.82 13.45
C LEU A 129 -26.37 13.47 13.40
N LYS A 130 -25.72 13.61 14.56
CA LYS A 130 -24.38 14.15 14.71
C LYS A 130 -23.35 13.02 14.79
N GLY A 131 -22.37 13.07 13.89
CA GLY A 131 -21.20 12.19 13.95
C GLY A 131 -20.51 12.27 15.32
N GLY A 132 -19.91 11.17 15.76
CA GLY A 132 -19.19 11.02 17.02
C GLY A 132 -20.01 11.17 18.31
N VAL A 133 -21.33 11.23 18.23
CA VAL A 133 -22.25 11.41 19.37
C VAL A 133 -23.48 10.51 19.23
N ASP A 134 -24.23 10.66 18.14
CA ASP A 134 -25.50 9.96 17.97
C ASP A 134 -25.32 8.53 17.46
N LYS A 135 -26.31 7.68 17.73
CA LYS A 135 -26.27 6.25 17.43
C LYS A 135 -27.42 5.82 16.54
N ILE A 136 -27.14 4.81 15.73
CA ILE A 136 -28.06 4.13 14.84
C ILE A 136 -28.15 2.67 15.30
N THR A 137 -29.36 2.21 15.61
CA THR A 137 -29.65 0.78 15.72
C THR A 137 -30.15 0.31 14.36
N VAL A 138 -29.49 -0.70 13.79
CA VAL A 138 -29.93 -1.37 12.55
C VAL A 138 -30.32 -2.80 12.86
N THR A 139 -31.47 -3.22 12.36
CA THR A 139 -31.92 -4.61 12.40
C THR A 139 -32.09 -5.11 10.97
N TRP A 140 -31.57 -6.30 10.69
CA TRP A 140 -31.62 -6.91 9.37
C TRP A 140 -31.85 -8.41 9.47
N GLY A 141 -32.50 -8.99 8.46
CA GLY A 141 -32.70 -10.43 8.39
C GLY A 141 -33.24 -10.89 7.04
N LEU A 142 -33.34 -12.20 6.86
CA LEU A 142 -34.04 -12.77 5.70
C LEU A 142 -35.53 -12.43 5.78
N ASN A 143 -36.12 -11.96 4.68
CA ASN A 143 -37.57 -11.74 4.62
C ASN A 143 -38.31 -13.10 4.65
N GLN A 144 -39.14 -13.32 5.68
CA GLN A 144 -39.83 -14.59 5.94
C GLN A 144 -40.90 -14.96 4.88
N THR A 145 -41.23 -14.06 3.96
CA THR A 145 -42.11 -14.33 2.81
C THR A 145 -41.41 -15.05 1.64
N LEU A 146 -40.11 -15.35 1.76
CA LEU A 146 -39.31 -16.02 0.75
C LEU A 146 -39.23 -17.54 0.98
N ALA A 147 -38.95 -18.29 -0.09
CA ALA A 147 -38.78 -19.74 -0.01
C ALA A 147 -37.56 -20.14 0.85
N ALA A 148 -37.71 -21.21 1.63
CA ALA A 148 -36.63 -21.75 2.44
C ALA A 148 -35.43 -22.16 1.57
N GLY A 149 -34.20 -21.85 2.01
CA GLY A 149 -32.96 -22.13 1.28
C GLY A 149 -32.51 -21.03 0.32
N THR A 150 -33.29 -19.95 0.14
CA THR A 150 -32.85 -18.72 -0.58
C THR A 150 -31.53 -18.16 -0.02
N ASP A 151 -31.29 -18.36 1.28
CA ASP A 151 -30.13 -17.90 2.05
C ASP A 151 -28.97 -18.90 2.11
N SER A 152 -29.07 -20.06 1.44
CA SER A 152 -28.08 -21.14 1.49
C SER A 152 -26.65 -20.72 1.10
N THR A 153 -26.52 -19.75 0.19
CA THR A 153 -25.24 -19.18 -0.23
C THR A 153 -24.65 -18.20 0.79
N TYR A 154 -25.44 -17.62 1.68
CA TYR A 154 -25.04 -16.49 2.53
C TYR A 154 -24.08 -16.96 3.63
N LYS A 155 -23.00 -16.21 3.85
CA LYS A 155 -21.95 -16.48 4.86
C LYS A 155 -21.67 -15.27 5.75
N THR A 156 -21.69 -14.06 5.17
CA THR A 156 -21.50 -12.80 5.91
C THR A 156 -22.55 -11.79 5.45
N ILE A 157 -23.10 -10.98 6.37
CA ILE A 157 -23.85 -9.78 6.03
C ILE A 157 -23.00 -8.57 6.42
N LYS A 158 -22.79 -7.65 5.47
CA LYS A 158 -22.16 -6.34 5.73
C LYS A 158 -23.22 -5.26 5.51
N VAL A 159 -23.46 -4.46 6.54
CA VAL A 159 -24.38 -3.33 6.53
C VAL A 159 -23.59 -2.08 6.23
N LYS A 160 -24.02 -1.29 5.24
CA LYS A 160 -23.36 -0.09 4.75
C LYS A 160 -24.28 1.12 4.81
N LEU A 161 -23.68 2.29 5.04
CA LEU A 161 -24.30 3.60 4.94
C LEU A 161 -24.19 4.11 3.50
N CYS A 162 -25.30 4.56 2.92
CA CYS A 162 -25.43 4.80 1.48
C CYS A 162 -25.97 6.20 1.16
N TYR A 163 -25.32 6.94 0.26
CA TYR A 163 -25.75 8.30 -0.13
C TYR A 163 -27.10 8.31 -0.86
N ALA A 164 -28.07 9.05 -0.32
CA ALA A 164 -29.34 9.30 -0.99
C ALA A 164 -29.14 10.15 -2.27
N PRO A 165 -30.00 10.04 -3.31
CA PRO A 165 -29.81 10.72 -4.60
C PRO A 165 -29.56 12.22 -4.49
N ILE A 166 -30.30 12.90 -3.61
CA ILE A 166 -30.16 14.34 -3.30
C ILE A 166 -28.73 14.74 -2.88
N SER A 167 -27.96 13.81 -2.30
CA SER A 167 -26.57 14.02 -1.87
C SER A 167 -25.52 13.52 -2.88
N GLN A 168 -25.93 12.96 -4.02
CA GLN A 168 -25.05 12.55 -5.13
C GLN A 168 -24.91 13.64 -6.22
N VAL A 169 -25.86 14.58 -6.29
CA VAL A 169 -25.87 15.70 -7.27
C VAL A 169 -24.54 16.45 -7.22
N ASP A 170 -23.93 16.67 -8.38
CA ASP A 170 -22.61 17.30 -8.59
C ASP A 170 -21.43 16.69 -7.79
N ARG A 171 -21.62 15.54 -7.14
CA ARG A 171 -20.60 14.82 -6.37
C ARG A 171 -20.30 13.48 -7.04
N GLY A 172 -19.58 13.52 -8.17
CA GLY A 172 -19.16 12.32 -8.91
C GLY A 172 -18.44 11.25 -8.07
N TRP A 173 -17.82 11.63 -6.95
CA TRP A 173 -17.21 10.70 -5.98
C TRP A 173 -18.20 9.93 -5.10
N ARG A 174 -19.51 10.21 -5.19
CA ARG A 174 -20.63 9.53 -4.51
C ARG A 174 -21.59 8.82 -5.48
N LYS A 175 -21.28 8.83 -6.79
CA LYS A 175 -22.18 8.41 -7.87
C LYS A 175 -22.55 6.92 -7.78
N THR A 176 -23.84 6.62 -7.93
CA THR A 176 -24.33 5.25 -8.15
C THR A 176 -23.81 4.70 -9.49
N VAL A 177 -23.22 3.51 -9.47
CA VAL A 177 -22.84 2.73 -10.66
C VAL A 177 -23.36 1.30 -10.49
N ASP A 178 -23.76 0.63 -11.58
CA ASP A 178 -24.32 -0.72 -11.48
C ASP A 178 -23.26 -1.80 -11.18
N ASP A 179 -22.04 -1.67 -11.72
CA ASP A 179 -20.88 -2.48 -11.31
C ASP A 179 -20.50 -2.14 -9.85
N LEU A 180 -20.73 -3.08 -8.93
CA LEU A 180 -20.49 -2.91 -7.50
C LEU A 180 -19.02 -2.62 -7.16
N LYS A 181 -18.06 -3.06 -7.99
CA LYS A 181 -16.63 -2.74 -7.82
C LYS A 181 -16.33 -1.26 -8.15
N LYS A 182 -17.28 -0.55 -8.76
CA LYS A 182 -17.20 0.88 -9.11
C LYS A 182 -18.25 1.74 -8.41
N ASP A 183 -19.26 1.15 -7.76
CA ASP A 183 -20.29 1.90 -7.03
C ASP A 183 -19.67 2.72 -5.89
N ARG A 184 -20.03 4.00 -5.83
CA ARG A 184 -19.61 4.92 -4.76
C ARG A 184 -20.76 5.36 -3.87
N THR A 185 -21.93 4.73 -4.00
CA THR A 185 -23.10 5.01 -3.16
C THR A 185 -22.85 4.61 -1.70
N CYS A 186 -22.31 3.42 -1.46
CA CYS A 186 -22.28 2.79 -0.13
C CYS A 186 -20.83 2.59 0.36
N GLN A 187 -20.18 3.69 0.76
CA GLN A 187 -18.75 3.71 1.08
C GLN A 187 -18.41 3.31 2.53
N ASN A 188 -19.28 3.62 3.49
CA ASN A 188 -18.97 3.49 4.91
C ASN A 188 -19.64 2.23 5.47
N ASP A 189 -18.86 1.34 6.07
CA ASP A 189 -19.36 0.09 6.66
C ASP A 189 -19.81 0.35 8.11
N ILE A 190 -21.05 -0.02 8.43
CA ILE A 190 -21.65 0.12 9.76
C ILE A 190 -21.30 -1.07 10.63
N VAL A 191 -21.47 -2.29 10.08
CA VAL A 191 -21.15 -3.54 10.78
C VAL A 191 -21.05 -4.71 9.78
N ALA A 192 -20.11 -5.62 10.03
CA ALA A 192 -20.05 -6.93 9.38
C ALA A 192 -20.31 -8.03 10.42
N ARG A 193 -21.21 -8.99 10.12
CA ARG A 193 -21.47 -10.16 10.96
C ARG A 193 -21.53 -11.44 10.11
N PRO A 194 -21.06 -12.59 10.62
CA PRO A 194 -21.36 -13.88 10.00
C PRO A 194 -22.88 -14.11 10.01
N TYR A 195 -23.38 -14.75 8.96
CA TYR A 195 -24.78 -15.16 8.87
C TYR A 195 -24.96 -16.59 9.36
N SER A 196 -26.10 -16.87 9.97
CA SER A 196 -26.52 -18.23 10.36
C SER A 196 -28.03 -18.36 10.16
N PRO A 197 -28.53 -19.34 9.39
CA PRO A 197 -29.97 -19.54 9.19
C PRO A 197 -30.76 -19.72 10.49
N ALA A 198 -30.12 -20.28 11.54
CA ALA A 198 -30.74 -20.44 12.85
C ALA A 198 -31.03 -19.11 13.57
N ASN A 199 -30.26 -18.06 13.26
CA ASN A 199 -30.47 -16.69 13.73
C ASN A 199 -30.64 -15.77 12.51
N SER A 200 -31.69 -16.03 11.72
CA SER A 200 -31.96 -15.36 10.43
C SER A 200 -32.15 -13.84 10.51
N THR A 201 -32.28 -13.29 11.72
CA THR A 201 -32.42 -11.86 12.01
C THR A 201 -31.40 -11.46 13.06
N ALA A 202 -30.70 -10.35 12.83
CA ALA A 202 -29.71 -9.78 13.73
C ALA A 202 -29.91 -8.27 13.90
N GLN A 203 -29.48 -7.73 15.04
CA GLN A 203 -29.52 -6.32 15.39
C GLN A 203 -28.14 -5.86 15.84
N SER A 204 -27.74 -4.65 15.47
CA SER A 204 -26.53 -4.01 16.00
C SER A 204 -26.73 -2.51 16.16
N GLU A 205 -26.18 -2.00 17.25
CA GLU A 205 -26.02 -0.58 17.53
C GLU A 205 -24.66 -0.11 16.97
N TRP A 206 -24.62 1.06 16.34
CA TRP A 206 -23.42 1.71 15.81
C TRP A 206 -23.47 3.21 16.10
N THR A 207 -22.42 3.76 16.69
CA THR A 207 -22.25 5.21 16.83
C THR A 207 -21.82 5.77 15.50
N VAL A 208 -22.49 6.83 15.00
CA VAL A 208 -22.11 7.46 13.74
C VAL A 208 -20.67 7.96 13.84
N GLU A 209 -19.80 7.56 12.91
CA GLU A 209 -18.37 7.91 13.00
C GLU A 209 -18.12 9.40 12.63
N ARG A 210 -16.96 9.95 13.04
CA ARG A 210 -16.69 11.40 12.96
C ARG A 210 -16.28 11.89 11.57
N ASP A 211 -15.76 10.98 10.76
CA ASP A 211 -15.32 11.16 9.38
C ASP A 211 -16.47 11.00 8.36
N VAL A 212 -17.61 10.45 8.78
CA VAL A 212 -18.84 10.36 7.97
C VAL A 212 -19.24 11.77 7.50
N PRO A 213 -19.13 12.09 6.20
CA PRO A 213 -19.28 13.46 5.74
C PRO A 213 -20.74 13.90 5.73
N THR A 214 -20.98 15.20 5.91
CA THR A 214 -22.35 15.76 5.91
C THR A 214 -23.09 15.44 4.60
N ALA A 215 -24.22 14.75 4.71
CA ALA A 215 -25.08 14.32 3.61
C ALA A 215 -26.38 13.67 4.13
N THR A 216 -27.32 13.44 3.22
CA THR A 216 -28.50 12.59 3.40
C THR A 216 -28.17 11.15 3.01
N TYR A 217 -28.58 10.20 3.85
CA TYR A 217 -28.25 8.78 3.74
C TYR A 217 -29.48 7.88 3.88
N PHE A 218 -29.33 6.65 3.41
CA PHE A 218 -30.13 5.47 3.75
C PHE A 218 -29.19 4.31 4.11
N ILE A 219 -29.74 3.19 4.59
CA ILE A 219 -28.94 2.03 5.00
C ILE A 219 -29.26 0.84 4.09
N ARG A 220 -28.21 0.09 3.72
CA ARG A 220 -28.29 -1.11 2.89
C ARG A 220 -27.48 -2.24 3.51
N ALA A 221 -28.09 -3.42 3.66
CA ALA A 221 -27.38 -4.65 3.96
C ALA A 221 -27.08 -5.39 2.65
N TYR A 222 -25.90 -5.97 2.54
CA TYR A 222 -25.51 -6.89 1.48
C TYR A 222 -25.19 -8.26 2.08
N ALA A 223 -25.73 -9.33 1.49
CA ALA A 223 -25.34 -10.69 1.79
C ALA A 223 -24.15 -11.09 0.89
N TYR A 224 -23.14 -11.68 1.51
CA TYR A 224 -21.90 -12.14 0.89
C TYR A 224 -21.81 -13.67 0.94
N ASP A 225 -21.29 -14.25 -0.14
CA ASP A 225 -20.96 -15.68 -0.23
C ASP A 225 -19.61 -16.02 0.45
N ALA A 226 -19.07 -17.20 0.15
CA ALA A 226 -17.78 -17.67 0.65
C ALA A 226 -16.57 -17.03 -0.06
N ASP A 227 -16.76 -16.43 -1.24
CA ASP A 227 -15.72 -15.76 -2.04
C ASP A 227 -15.68 -14.23 -1.77
N GLU A 228 -16.43 -13.76 -0.77
CA GLU A 228 -16.72 -12.35 -0.49
C GLU A 228 -17.35 -11.58 -1.68
N LYS A 229 -18.20 -12.23 -2.47
CA LYS A 229 -19.03 -11.57 -3.50
C LYS A 229 -20.42 -11.26 -2.96
N GLU A 230 -20.97 -10.10 -3.30
CA GLU A 230 -22.37 -9.77 -3.02
C GLU A 230 -23.32 -10.65 -3.84
N VAL A 231 -24.24 -11.36 -3.17
CA VAL A 231 -25.24 -12.24 -3.82
C VAL A 231 -26.67 -11.74 -3.67
N ALA A 232 -26.96 -10.95 -2.63
CA ALA A 232 -28.28 -10.36 -2.39
C ALA A 232 -28.16 -9.08 -1.56
N TYR A 233 -29.25 -8.30 -1.49
CA TYR A 233 -29.29 -7.06 -0.72
C TYR A 233 -30.63 -6.86 0.01
N GLY A 234 -30.64 -5.85 0.87
CA GLY A 234 -31.82 -5.24 1.46
C GLY A 234 -31.53 -3.79 1.81
N GLN A 235 -32.55 -2.93 1.84
CA GLN A 235 -32.36 -1.50 2.15
C GLN A 235 -33.59 -0.93 2.84
N THR A 236 -33.39 0.11 3.65
CA THR A 236 -34.46 0.80 4.40
C THR A 236 -35.40 1.62 3.51
N THR A 237 -34.99 1.90 2.28
CA THR A 237 -35.67 2.82 1.34
C THR A 237 -36.32 2.09 0.16
N ASP A 238 -37.23 2.78 -0.53
CA ASP A 238 -37.94 2.33 -1.73
C ASP A 238 -37.02 2.21 -2.97
N ALA A 239 -37.59 1.88 -4.13
CA ALA A 239 -36.84 1.71 -5.38
C ALA A 239 -36.22 3.02 -5.91
N HIS A 240 -36.92 4.16 -5.73
CA HIS A 240 -36.47 5.48 -6.15
C HIS A 240 -35.58 6.18 -5.10
N LYS A 241 -35.41 5.55 -3.92
CA LYS A 241 -34.57 6.01 -2.80
C LYS A 241 -35.04 7.36 -2.22
N THR A 242 -36.35 7.55 -2.04
CA THR A 242 -36.96 8.81 -1.56
C THR A 242 -37.46 8.73 -0.11
N THR A 243 -37.77 7.53 0.38
CA THR A 243 -38.35 7.27 1.72
C THR A 243 -37.29 6.85 2.74
N ASN A 244 -37.60 7.00 4.04
CA ASN A 244 -36.73 6.57 5.16
C ASN A 244 -35.29 7.10 5.06
N LEU A 245 -35.16 8.36 4.67
CA LEU A 245 -33.90 9.07 4.53
C LEU A 245 -33.62 9.89 5.79
N PHE A 246 -32.40 9.82 6.31
CA PHE A 246 -31.94 10.66 7.43
C PHE A 246 -30.69 11.44 7.04
N GLN A 247 -30.42 12.54 7.73
CA GLN A 247 -29.24 13.36 7.50
C GLN A 247 -28.18 13.06 8.55
N VAL A 248 -26.93 12.88 8.14
CA VAL A 248 -25.78 12.97 9.06
C VAL A 248 -25.14 14.34 8.90
N GLN A 249 -24.88 14.98 10.02
CA GLN A 249 -24.02 16.15 10.16
C GLN A 249 -22.67 15.68 10.71
N ALA A 250 -21.60 15.81 9.91
CA ALA A 250 -20.25 15.57 10.39
C ALA A 250 -19.92 16.56 11.52
N ILE A 251 -19.08 16.15 12.49
CA ILE A 251 -18.48 17.15 13.37
C ILE A 251 -17.52 17.98 12.50
N SER A 252 -17.82 19.27 12.30
CA SER A 252 -16.91 20.22 11.65
C SER A 252 -15.76 20.62 12.59
N GLY A 253 -15.14 19.63 13.23
CA GLY A 253 -13.96 19.79 14.07
C GLY A 253 -12.74 19.83 13.17
N ARG A 254 -12.11 21.01 13.07
CA ARG A 254 -10.82 21.18 12.43
C ARG A 254 -9.83 20.24 13.13
N HIS A 255 -9.40 19.17 12.45
CA HIS A 255 -8.54 18.16 13.07
C HIS A 255 -7.27 18.85 13.57
N ALA A 256 -7.00 18.80 14.89
CA ALA A 256 -5.82 19.44 15.47
C ALA A 256 -4.52 18.98 14.79
N THR A 257 -4.47 17.73 14.33
CA THR A 257 -3.39 17.17 13.51
C THR A 257 -3.13 17.96 12.23
N MET A 258 -4.19 18.37 11.51
CA MET A 258 -4.08 19.15 10.27
C MET A 258 -3.51 20.54 10.55
N ASP A 259 -3.98 21.20 11.61
CA ASP A 259 -3.48 22.51 12.03
C ASP A 259 -2.01 22.43 12.47
N ILE A 260 -1.65 21.45 13.30
CA ILE A 260 -0.26 21.19 13.71
C ILE A 260 0.63 20.94 12.49
N CYS A 261 0.21 20.09 11.55
CA CYS A 261 0.94 19.86 10.30
C CYS A 261 1.12 21.16 9.50
N SER A 262 0.10 22.02 9.39
CA SER A 262 0.20 23.29 8.67
C SER A 262 1.22 24.26 9.30
N VAL A 263 1.32 24.28 10.63
CA VAL A 263 2.31 25.07 11.38
C VAL A 263 3.73 24.48 11.21
N CYS A 264 3.87 23.16 11.28
CA CYS A 264 5.17 22.51 11.06
C CYS A 264 5.71 22.74 9.64
N PHE A 265 4.86 22.64 8.61
CA PHE A 265 5.29 22.87 7.23
C PHE A 265 5.59 24.35 6.93
N SER A 266 4.82 25.29 7.48
CA SER A 266 5.10 26.72 7.29
C SER A 266 6.43 27.12 7.94
N VAL A 267 6.69 26.72 9.19
CA VAL A 267 7.98 26.94 9.86
C VAL A 267 9.13 26.28 9.10
N PHE A 268 8.97 25.05 8.61
CA PHE A 268 9.99 24.37 7.82
C PHE A 268 10.31 25.11 6.51
N SER A 269 9.31 25.66 5.83
CA SER A 269 9.51 26.43 4.58
C SER A 269 10.34 27.71 4.82
N VAL A 270 10.07 28.43 5.91
CA VAL A 270 10.81 29.63 6.30
C VAL A 270 12.24 29.30 6.72
N VAL A 271 12.42 28.27 7.56
CA VAL A 271 13.76 27.84 8.04
C VAL A 271 14.63 27.32 6.89
N SER A 272 14.07 26.58 5.94
CA SER A 272 14.82 26.11 4.77
C SER A 272 15.20 27.24 3.81
N LEU A 273 14.34 28.25 3.62
CA LEU A 273 14.66 29.45 2.85
C LEU A 273 15.81 30.27 3.48
N PHE A 274 15.77 30.51 4.80
CA PHE A 274 16.89 31.15 5.51
C PHE A 274 18.17 30.31 5.46
N GLY A 275 18.05 28.99 5.58
CA GLY A 275 19.18 28.05 5.42
C GLY A 275 19.83 28.13 4.04
N PHE A 276 19.03 28.29 2.99
CA PHE A 276 19.50 28.49 1.62
C PHE A 276 20.30 29.80 1.49
N PHE A 277 19.70 30.95 1.84
CA PHE A 277 20.38 32.26 1.75
C PHE A 277 21.65 32.33 2.62
N TYR A 278 21.66 31.70 3.79
CA TYR A 278 22.86 31.62 4.64
C TYR A 278 23.97 30.75 4.02
N ASN A 279 23.61 29.69 3.30
CA ASN A 279 24.56 28.86 2.57
C ASN A 279 25.16 29.63 1.38
N GLU A 280 24.35 30.36 0.61
CA GLU A 280 24.84 31.24 -0.46
C GLU A 280 25.78 32.33 0.08
N LYS A 281 25.41 33.03 1.16
CA LYS A 281 26.29 34.03 1.80
C LYS A 281 27.61 33.44 2.30
N ARG A 282 27.66 32.15 2.68
CA ARG A 282 28.93 31.50 3.04
C ARG A 282 29.76 31.09 1.82
N LYS A 283 29.14 30.61 0.74
CA LYS A 283 29.84 30.33 -0.54
C LYS A 283 30.43 31.60 -1.17
N ALA A 284 29.65 32.69 -1.18
CA ALA A 284 30.13 34.00 -1.67
C ALA A 284 31.34 34.49 -0.87
N LYS A 285 31.33 34.33 0.46
CA LYS A 285 32.48 34.70 1.31
C LYS A 285 33.70 33.79 1.14
N SER A 286 33.54 32.49 0.87
CA SER A 286 34.70 31.62 0.62
C SER A 286 35.37 31.91 -0.71
N LEU A 287 34.59 32.24 -1.76
CA LEU A 287 35.13 32.64 -3.07
C LEU A 287 35.91 33.95 -2.97
N LEU A 288 35.31 34.98 -2.36
CA LEU A 288 35.95 36.28 -2.17
C LEU A 288 37.24 36.17 -1.30
N TYR A 289 37.29 35.21 -0.37
CA TYR A 289 38.52 34.92 0.38
C TYR A 289 39.59 34.22 -0.48
N SER A 290 39.23 33.29 -1.37
CA SER A 290 40.21 32.67 -2.28
C SER A 290 40.77 33.64 -3.32
N ASP A 291 39.95 34.58 -3.81
CA ASP A 291 40.40 35.59 -4.78
C ASP A 291 41.41 36.56 -4.13
N VAL A 292 41.10 37.07 -2.93
CA VAL A 292 42.01 37.96 -2.17
C VAL A 292 43.30 37.25 -1.74
N LEU A 293 43.26 35.95 -1.40
CA LEU A 293 44.47 35.18 -1.13
C LEU A 293 45.30 34.96 -2.40
N GLY A 294 44.63 34.77 -3.55
CA GLY A 294 45.26 34.63 -4.86
C GLY A 294 46.01 35.89 -5.29
N GLU A 295 45.39 37.07 -5.16
CA GLU A 295 46.07 38.35 -5.42
C GLU A 295 47.26 38.57 -4.45
N MET A 296 47.10 38.30 -3.14
CA MET A 296 48.20 38.46 -2.18
C MET A 296 49.36 37.49 -2.43
N LEU A 297 49.11 36.24 -2.81
CA LEU A 297 50.17 35.30 -3.19
C LEU A 297 50.88 35.73 -4.48
N THR A 298 50.13 36.22 -5.47
CA THR A 298 50.71 36.75 -6.72
C THR A 298 51.59 37.96 -6.46
N PHE A 299 51.16 38.88 -5.59
CA PHE A 299 51.93 40.07 -5.20
C PHE A 299 53.17 39.72 -4.37
N ALA A 300 53.07 38.73 -3.48
CA ALA A 300 54.20 38.25 -2.68
C ALA A 300 55.26 37.53 -3.54
N MET A 301 54.85 36.76 -4.55
CA MET A 301 55.77 36.09 -5.47
C MET A 301 56.47 37.06 -6.42
N GLY A 302 55.75 38.05 -6.97
CA GLY A 302 56.33 39.06 -7.89
C GLY A 302 57.40 39.96 -7.25
N LEU A 303 57.42 40.07 -5.92
CA LEU A 303 58.46 40.80 -5.18
C LEU A 303 59.78 40.00 -5.01
N SER A 304 59.81 38.71 -5.37
CA SER A 304 61.00 37.85 -5.22
C SER A 304 61.88 37.76 -6.48
N GLU A 305 61.51 38.40 -7.60
CA GLU A 305 62.23 38.32 -8.88
C GLU A 305 63.01 39.62 -9.23
N ASN A 306 63.08 40.58 -8.30
CA ASN A 306 63.73 41.90 -8.51
C ASN A 306 64.67 42.30 -7.35
N LEU A 307 65.36 41.33 -6.73
CA LEU A 307 66.33 41.51 -5.65
C LEU A 307 67.49 40.52 -5.77
#